data_AF-A0A963I5D2-F1
#
_entry.id   AF-A0A963I5D2-F1
#
_cell.length_a   1.000
_cell.length_b   1.000
_cell.length_c   1.000
_cell.angle_alpha   90.00
_cell.angle_beta   90.00
_cell.angle_gamma   90.00
#
_symmetry.space_group_name_H-M   'P 1'
#
loop_
_entity.id
_entity.type
_entity.pdbx_description
1 polymer ?
#
loop_
_entity_poly.entity_id
_entity_poly.type
_entity_poly.pdbx_seq_one_letter_code
_entity_poly.pdbx_strand_id
1 'polypeptide(L)'
;MKEKYLWNPPAVPSLAVQGSDARFPVGRIFCVGRNYHAHAIEMARPVDKATMRPFYFTKTPSALVESGATVPYPTGTENYHYEMELVVAIGKAGFRVAEADA
;
A
#
# COMPACT_ATOMS: atom_id res chain seq x y z
N MET A 1 -8.52 -28.21 11.20
CA MET A 1 -7.40 -28.75 11.99
C MET A 1 -6.53 -27.56 12.38
N LYS A 2 -6.08 -27.42 13.64
CA LYS A 2 -5.11 -26.36 13.96
C LYS A 2 -3.82 -26.69 13.22
N GLU A 3 -3.38 -25.84 12.30
CA GLU A 3 -2.11 -26.08 11.60
C GLU A 3 -0.95 -26.11 12.61
N LYS A 4 -0.06 -27.09 12.48
CA LYS A 4 1.17 -27.18 13.28
C LYS A 4 2.31 -26.55 12.50
N TYR A 5 2.67 -25.32 12.83
CA TYR A 5 3.84 -24.66 12.27
C TYR A 5 5.13 -25.17 12.93
N LEU A 6 6.26 -25.09 12.20
CA LEU A 6 7.59 -25.42 12.73
C LEU A 6 8.06 -24.40 13.79
N TRP A 7 7.58 -23.15 13.71
CA TRP A 7 7.82 -22.06 14.66
C TRP A 7 6.58 -21.16 14.73
N ASN A 8 6.52 -20.30 15.76
CA ASN A 8 5.44 -19.32 15.87
C ASN A 8 5.52 -18.32 14.71
N PRO A 9 4.44 -18.15 13.93
CA PRO A 9 4.43 -17.13 12.89
C PRO A 9 4.50 -15.73 13.54
N PRO A 10 5.05 -14.72 12.82
CA PRO A 10 4.97 -13.35 13.27
C PRO A 10 3.49 -12.93 13.40
N ALA A 11 3.24 -11.91 14.23
CA ALA A 11 1.93 -11.30 14.30
C ALA A 11 1.47 -10.82 12.92
N VAL A 12 0.16 -10.93 12.65
CA VAL A 12 -0.43 -10.48 11.38
C VAL A 12 -0.24 -8.96 11.26
N PRO A 13 0.42 -8.46 10.19
CA PRO A 13 0.48 -7.04 9.92
C PRO A 13 -0.93 -6.44 9.85
N SER A 14 -1.16 -5.36 10.59
CA SER A 14 -2.50 -4.81 10.74
C SER A 14 -2.44 -3.30 11.01
N LEU A 15 -3.53 -2.60 10.71
CA LEU A 15 -3.71 -1.17 10.94
C LEU A 15 -4.62 -0.91 12.14
N ALA A 16 -4.36 0.16 12.88
CA ALA A 16 -5.30 0.68 13.86
C ALA A 16 -6.58 1.19 13.18
N VAL A 17 -7.73 1.02 13.84
CA VAL A 17 -9.01 1.56 13.38
C VAL A 17 -9.43 2.67 14.34
N GLN A 18 -9.65 3.87 13.82
CA GLN A 18 -10.01 5.02 14.65
C GLN A 18 -11.30 4.72 15.45
N GLY A 19 -11.24 4.91 16.78
CA GLY A 19 -12.38 4.67 17.68
C GLY A 19 -12.68 3.20 17.96
N SER A 20 -11.76 2.27 17.66
CA SER A 20 -11.92 0.85 17.94
C SER A 20 -10.61 0.21 18.43
N ASP A 21 -10.72 -0.75 19.35
CA ASP A 21 -9.60 -1.62 19.74
C ASP A 21 -9.36 -2.75 18.72
N ALA A 22 -10.28 -2.91 17.75
CA ALA A 22 -10.10 -3.83 16.64
C ALA A 22 -9.05 -3.30 15.65
N ARG A 23 -8.38 -4.22 14.96
CA ARG A 23 -7.35 -3.91 13.96
C ARG A 23 -7.73 -4.46 12.60
N PHE A 24 -7.40 -3.73 11.55
CA PHE A 24 -7.64 -4.15 10.16
C PHE A 24 -6.46 -5.03 9.68
N PRO A 25 -6.66 -6.33 9.42
CA PRO A 25 -5.57 -7.21 8.97
C PRO A 25 -5.18 -6.91 7.52
N VAL A 26 -3.89 -6.71 7.27
CA VAL A 26 -3.36 -6.35 5.94
C VAL A 26 -2.78 -7.59 5.26
N GLY A 27 -3.40 -8.00 4.16
CA GLY A 27 -2.95 -9.15 3.36
C GLY A 27 -2.03 -8.78 2.19
N ARG A 28 -2.35 -7.72 1.46
CA ARG A 28 -1.58 -7.24 0.30
C ARG A 28 -1.64 -5.71 0.24
N ILE A 29 -0.57 -5.10 -0.25
CA ILE A 29 -0.49 -3.65 -0.49
C ILE A 29 -0.23 -3.43 -1.98
N PHE A 30 -1.16 -2.77 -2.65
CA PHE A 30 -1.05 -2.35 -4.05
C PHE A 30 -0.85 -0.84 -4.09
N CYS A 31 0.12 -0.39 -4.88
CA CYS A 31 0.44 1.02 -5.09
C CYS A 31 0.26 1.36 -6.58
N VAL A 32 -0.12 2.59 -6.88
CA VAL A 32 -0.37 3.05 -8.25
C VAL A 32 0.65 4.11 -8.63
N GLY A 33 1.50 3.82 -9.61
CA GLY A 33 2.51 4.77 -10.05
C GLY A 33 1.95 5.89 -10.91
N ARG A 34 2.43 7.12 -10.68
CA ARG A 34 2.11 8.33 -11.47
C ARG A 34 0.61 8.62 -11.63
N ASN A 35 -0.15 8.43 -10.55
CA ASN A 35 -1.60 8.64 -10.57
C ASN A 35 -2.03 10.11 -10.34
N TYR A 36 -1.07 11.05 -10.24
CA TYR A 36 -1.33 12.49 -10.11
C TYR A 36 -0.62 13.28 -11.22
N HIS A 37 -1.39 14.04 -12.01
CA HIS A 37 -0.90 14.68 -13.23
C HIS A 37 0.20 15.72 -12.94
N ALA A 38 0.04 16.53 -11.89
CA ALA A 38 1.02 17.54 -11.51
C ALA A 38 2.39 16.92 -11.14
N HIS A 39 2.38 15.78 -10.45
CA HIS A 39 3.61 15.07 -10.07
C HIS A 39 4.28 14.38 -11.27
N ALA A 40 3.51 13.90 -12.25
CA ALA A 40 4.06 13.35 -13.49
C ALA A 40 4.84 14.39 -14.32
N ILE A 41 4.38 15.64 -14.32
CA ILE A 41 5.09 16.76 -14.97
C ILE A 41 6.40 17.07 -14.22
N GLU A 42 6.38 17.09 -12.88
CA GLU A 42 7.56 17.29 -12.03
C GLU A 42 8.66 16.25 -12.29
N MET A 43 8.29 14.99 -12.52
CA MET A 43 9.23 13.92 -12.88
C MET A 43 9.72 13.98 -14.35
N ALA A 44 9.42 15.06 -15.10
CA ALA A 44 9.69 15.20 -16.53
C ALA A 44 9.15 14.02 -17.39
N ARG A 45 8.07 13.38 -16.94
CA ARG A 45 7.43 12.24 -17.60
C ARG A 45 5.91 12.45 -17.62
N PRO A 46 5.41 13.40 -18.44
CA PRO A 46 3.99 13.70 -18.48
C PRO A 46 3.18 12.45 -18.79
N VAL A 47 2.13 12.22 -18.01
CA VAL A 47 1.20 11.10 -18.23
C VAL A 47 0.10 11.60 -19.15
N ASP A 48 0.10 11.10 -20.37
CA ASP A 48 -1.07 11.23 -21.24
C ASP A 48 -2.13 10.21 -20.79
N LYS A 49 -3.15 10.69 -20.09
CA LYS A 49 -4.24 9.85 -19.58
C LYS A 49 -5.08 9.20 -20.68
N ALA A 50 -4.98 9.63 -21.94
CA ALA A 50 -5.69 9.02 -23.07
C ALA A 50 -4.95 7.80 -23.63
N THR A 51 -3.62 7.74 -23.50
CA THR A 51 -2.78 6.68 -24.09
C THR A 51 -2.09 5.82 -23.04
N MET A 52 -1.88 6.34 -21.84
CA MET A 52 -1.19 5.65 -20.74
C MET A 52 -2.17 5.09 -19.73
N ARG A 53 -1.98 3.80 -19.40
CA ARG A 53 -2.73 3.13 -18.34
C ARG A 53 -1.96 3.21 -17.02
N PRO A 54 -2.65 3.25 -15.86
CA PRO A 54 -1.98 3.11 -14.57
C PRO A 54 -1.18 1.82 -14.53
N PHE A 55 0.00 1.87 -13.92
CA PHE A 55 0.76 0.69 -13.59
C PHE A 55 0.81 0.51 -12.08
N TYR A 56 0.89 -0.75 -11.67
CA TYR A 56 0.81 -1.15 -10.28
C TYR A 56 2.12 -1.80 -9.86
N PHE A 57 2.49 -1.55 -8.62
CA PHE A 57 3.53 -2.31 -7.91
C PHE A 57 3.01 -2.67 -6.53
N THR A 58 3.73 -3.54 -5.82
CA THR A 58 3.33 -4.01 -4.50
C THR A 58 4.40 -3.75 -3.46
N LYS A 59 3.98 -3.54 -2.22
CA LYS A 59 4.84 -3.62 -1.04
C LYS A 59 4.47 -4.86 -0.22
N THR A 60 5.44 -5.42 0.48
CA THR A 60 5.17 -6.48 1.46
C THR A 60 4.37 -5.91 2.64
N PRO A 61 3.36 -6.62 3.19
CA PRO A 61 2.67 -6.20 4.41
C PRO A 61 3.60 -5.97 5.59
N SER A 62 4.76 -6.64 5.63
CA SER A 62 5.77 -6.45 6.68
C SER A 62 6.49 -5.09 6.61
N ALA A 63 6.34 -4.33 5.52
CA ALA A 63 6.86 -2.96 5.40
C ALA A 63 5.89 -1.91 5.97
N LEU A 64 4.73 -2.34 6.47
CA LEU A 64 3.75 -1.46 7.10
C LEU A 64 4.31 -0.89 8.41
N VAL A 65 4.20 0.43 8.56
CA VAL A 65 4.52 1.15 9.79
C VAL A 65 3.36 2.04 10.17
N GLU A 66 3.17 2.25 11.47
CA GLU A 66 2.10 3.12 11.98
C GLU A 66 2.41 4.59 11.73
N SER A 67 1.36 5.40 11.61
CA SER A 67 1.52 6.86 11.53
C SER A 67 2.21 7.39 12.79
N GLY A 68 3.22 8.24 12.60
CA GLY A 68 4.04 8.78 13.69
C GLY A 68 5.17 7.86 14.16
N ALA A 69 5.34 6.68 13.56
CA ALA A 69 6.49 5.83 13.85
C ALA A 69 7.80 6.46 13.33
N THR A 70 8.89 6.21 14.05
CA THR A 70 10.24 6.52 13.57
C THR A 70 10.68 5.45 12.57
N VAL A 71 10.92 5.84 11.32
CA VAL A 71 11.42 4.95 10.27
C VAL A 71 12.94 5.14 10.12
N PRO A 72 13.75 4.07 10.24
CA PRO A 72 15.19 4.20 10.02
C PRO A 72 15.49 4.53 8.55
N TYR A 73 16.52 5.34 8.32
CA TYR A 73 17.00 5.62 6.97
C TYR A 73 17.47 4.31 6.31
N PRO A 74 16.96 3.94 5.12
CA PRO A 74 17.27 2.66 4.51
C PRO A 74 18.74 2.60 4.02
N THR A 75 19.37 1.45 4.15
CA THR A 75 20.70 1.22 3.58
C THR A 75 20.63 1.11 2.05
N GLY A 76 21.73 1.41 1.37
CA GLY A 76 21.82 1.27 -0.09
C GLY A 76 21.22 2.43 -0.89
N THR A 77 20.91 3.56 -0.25
CA THR A 77 20.55 4.81 -0.92
C THR A 77 21.21 6.00 -0.23
N GLU A 78 21.39 7.09 -0.97
CA GLU A 78 21.75 8.42 -0.45
C GLU A 78 20.63 9.44 -0.71
N ASN A 79 19.53 8.99 -1.33
CA ASN A 79 18.42 9.83 -1.76
C ASN A 79 17.09 9.14 -1.48
N TYR A 80 16.59 9.32 -0.25
CA TYR A 80 15.35 8.69 0.22
C TYR A 80 14.18 9.65 0.08
N HIS A 81 13.25 9.35 -0.84
CA HIS A 81 12.13 10.23 -1.20
C HIS A 81 10.87 9.89 -0.40
N TYR A 82 10.00 10.89 -0.22
CA TYR A 82 8.67 10.74 0.34
C TYR A 82 7.60 10.94 -0.74
N GLU A 83 6.55 10.13 -0.70
CA GLU A 83 5.35 10.26 -1.52
C GLU A 83 4.14 10.12 -0.60
N MET A 84 3.33 11.18 -0.49
CA MET A 84 2.09 11.16 0.29
C MET A 84 0.95 10.65 -0.57
N GLU A 85 0.25 9.61 -0.10
CA GLU A 85 -0.80 8.94 -0.87
C GLU A 85 -2.08 8.75 -0.05
N LEU A 86 -3.23 8.78 -0.73
CA LEU A 86 -4.48 8.28 -0.16
C LEU A 86 -4.47 6.76 -0.20
N VAL A 87 -4.71 6.13 0.96
CA VAL A 87 -4.84 4.67 1.07
C VAL A 87 -6.31 4.28 1.14
N VAL A 88 -6.71 3.31 0.32
CA VAL A 88 -8.04 2.69 0.36
C VAL A 88 -7.92 1.29 0.95
N ALA A 89 -8.63 1.03 2.06
CA ALA A 89 -8.68 -0.28 2.70
C ALA A 89 -9.86 -1.11 2.17
N ILE A 90 -9.58 -2.25 1.55
CA ILE A 90 -10.59 -3.08 0.89
C ILE A 90 -11.21 -4.06 1.90
N GLY A 91 -12.49 -3.84 2.25
CA GLY A 91 -13.20 -4.67 3.23
C GLY A 91 -13.88 -5.92 2.67
N LYS A 92 -14.01 -6.06 1.34
CA LYS A 92 -14.71 -7.18 0.70
C LYS A 92 -13.91 -7.70 -0.49
N ALA A 93 -13.77 -9.03 -0.57
CA ALA A 93 -13.13 -9.67 -1.72
C ALA A 93 -14.00 -9.50 -2.98
N GLY A 94 -13.34 -9.38 -4.13
CA GLY A 94 -13.99 -9.26 -5.43
C GLY A 94 -13.05 -9.68 -6.55
N PHE A 95 -13.64 -10.07 -7.68
CA PHE A 95 -12.92 -10.39 -8.91
C PHE A 95 -13.69 -9.80 -10.10
N ARG A 96 -13.03 -8.98 -10.92
CA ARG A 96 -13.65 -8.24 -12.03
C ARG A 96 -14.88 -7.41 -11.59
N VAL A 97 -14.71 -6.69 -10.48
CA VAL A 97 -15.74 -5.77 -9.93
C VAL A 97 -16.00 -4.65 -10.94
N ALA A 98 -17.28 -4.39 -11.23
CA ALA A 98 -17.66 -3.28 -12.09
C ALA A 98 -17.48 -1.95 -11.36
N GLU A 99 -17.25 -0.85 -12.09
CA GLU A 99 -17.01 0.47 -11.48
C GLU A 99 -18.17 0.93 -10.58
N ALA A 100 -19.42 0.64 -10.95
CA ALA A 100 -20.59 0.98 -10.15
C ALA A 100 -20.69 0.17 -8.83
N ASP A 101 -19.94 -0.92 -8.72
CA ASP A 101 -19.92 -1.84 -7.58
C ASP A 101 -18.59 -1.79 -6.80
N ALA A 102 -17.65 -0.94 -7.24
CA ALA A 102 -16.32 -0.75 -6.66
C ALA A 102 -16.34 0.30 -5.53
#